data_AF-A0A3D8HC91-F1
#
_entry.id   AF-A0A3D8HC91-F1
#
_cell.length_a   1.000
_cell.length_b   1.000
_cell.length_c   1.000
_cell.angle_alpha   90.00
_cell.angle_beta   90.00
_cell.angle_gamma   90.00
#
_symmetry.space_group_name_H-M   'P 1'
#
loop_
_entity.id
_entity.type
_entity.pdbx_description
1 polymer ?
#
loop_
_entity_poly.entity_id
_entity_poly.type
_entity_poly.pdbx_seq_one_letter_code
_entity_poly.pdbx_strand_id
1 'polypeptide(L)' 'MKLTNEQIEFLIEDLSSEIIQILMEEWEYDMTQAMDVYYNSDTFERLSNPATGLYYQSAGYVYDFLKREITTGRVA' A
#
# COMPACT_ATOMS: atom_id res chain seq x y z
N MET A 1 10.38 21.02 6.97
CA MET A 1 11.24 20.58 5.86
C MET A 1 10.36 19.82 4.88
N LYS A 2 10.37 20.14 3.58
CA LYS A 2 9.59 19.40 2.58
C LYS A 2 10.45 18.23 2.12
N LEU A 3 9.90 17.01 2.12
CA LEU A 3 10.61 15.84 1.58
C LEU A 3 10.88 16.03 0.08
N THR A 4 11.99 15.48 -0.38
CA THR A 4 12.27 15.33 -1.82
C THR A 4 11.42 14.20 -2.40
N ASN A 5 11.28 14.15 -3.72
CA ASN A 5 10.57 13.06 -4.38
C ASN A 5 11.24 11.70 -4.10
N GLU A 6 12.57 11.64 -4.12
CA GLU A 6 13.34 10.43 -3.78
C GLU A 6 13.07 9.94 -2.35
N GLN A 7 12.95 10.86 -1.38
CA GLN A 7 12.58 10.49 -0.01
C GLN A 7 11.14 9.97 0.07
N ILE A 8 10.23 10.50 -0.75
CA ILE A 8 8.84 10.04 -0.80
C ILE A 8 8.77 8.64 -1.44
N GLU A 9 9.50 8.42 -2.54
CA GLU A 9 9.61 7.12 -3.20
C GLU A 9 10.13 6.05 -2.23
N PHE A 10 11.19 6.36 -1.47
CA PHE A 10 11.71 5.47 -0.44
C PHE A 10 10.66 5.09 0.62
N LEU A 11 9.88 6.07 1.11
CA LEU A 11 8.81 5.80 2.07
C LEU A 11 7.69 4.94 1.48
N ILE A 12 7.35 5.16 0.21
CA ILE A 12 6.36 4.35 -0.50
C ILE A 12 6.86 2.91 -0.67
N GLU A 13 8.12 2.70 -1.01
CA GLU A 13 8.72 1.37 -1.15
C GLU A 13 8.76 0.60 0.18
N ASP A 14 9.09 1.28 1.28
CA ASP A 14 9.09 0.72 2.63
C ASP A 14 7.67 0.26 3.03
N LEU A 15 6.68 1.15 2.88
CA LEU A 15 5.27 0.81 3.12
C LEU A 15 4.78 -0.32 2.21
N SER A 16 5.19 -0.32 0.94
CA SER A 16 4.81 -1.35 -0.02
C SER A 16 5.31 -2.72 0.42
N SER A 17 6.56 -2.80 0.88
CA SER A 17 7.16 -4.04 1.37
C SER A 17 6.42 -4.57 2.59
N GLU A 18 6.09 -3.72 3.56
CA GLU A 18 5.31 -4.10 4.74
C GLU A 18 3.90 -4.58 4.37
N ILE A 19 3.21 -3.88 3.46
CA ILE A 19 1.85 -4.27 3.05
C ILE A 19 1.84 -5.60 2.29
N ILE A 20 2.81 -5.84 1.40
CA ILE A 20 2.96 -7.12 0.70
C ILE A 20 3.19 -8.25 1.71
N GLN A 21 4.03 -8.02 2.74
CA GLN A 21 4.24 -9.00 3.80
C GLN A 21 2.94 -9.29 4.57
N ILE A 22 2.15 -8.27 4.92
CA ILE A 22 0.85 -8.44 5.58
C ILE A 22 -0.10 -9.28 4.71
N LEU A 23 -0.14 -9.06 3.39
CA LEU A 23 -0.96 -9.87 2.48
C LEU A 23 -0.54 -11.34 2.49
N MET A 24 0.76 -11.61 2.46
CA MET A 24 1.28 -12.98 2.52
C MET A 24 0.92 -13.67 3.85
N GLU A 25 1.00 -12.95 4.97
CA GLU A 25 0.73 -13.49 6.30
C GLU A 25 -0.77 -13.65 6.61
N GLU A 26 -1.61 -12.66 6.27
CA GLU A 26 -3.04 -12.67 6.60
C GLU A 26 -3.91 -13.42 5.58
N TRP A 27 -3.51 -13.47 4.31
CA TRP A 27 -4.31 -14.06 3.22
C TRP A 27 -3.70 -15.33 2.62
N GLU A 28 -2.58 -15.80 3.18
CA GLU A 28 -1.83 -16.95 2.69
C GLU A 28 -1.44 -16.84 1.20
N TYR A 29 -1.26 -15.60 0.72
CA TYR A 29 -0.80 -15.34 -0.64
C TYR A 29 0.68 -15.66 -0.78
N ASP A 30 1.07 -16.22 -1.93
CA ASP A 30 2.47 -16.19 -2.33
C ASP A 30 2.90 -14.75 -2.69
N MET A 31 4.22 -14.53 -2.79
CA MET A 31 4.77 -13.20 -3.07
C MET A 31 4.23 -12.60 -4.37
N THR A 32 4.09 -13.41 -5.43
CA THR A 32 3.60 -12.94 -6.72
C THR A 32 2.14 -12.50 -6.61
N GLN A 33 1.30 -13.31 -5.95
CA GLN A 33 -0.10 -12.98 -5.71
C GLN A 33 -0.25 -11.71 -4.87
N ALA A 34 0.54 -11.57 -3.80
CA ALA A 34 0.50 -10.38 -2.94
C ALA A 34 0.93 -9.11 -3.70
N MET A 35 1.98 -9.20 -4.52
CA MET A 35 2.41 -8.10 -5.40
C MET A 35 1.33 -7.76 -6.43
N ASP A 36 0.75 -8.76 -7.10
CA ASP A 36 -0.29 -8.54 -8.10
C ASP A 36 -1.52 -7.86 -7.48
N VAL A 37 -1.97 -8.30 -6.31
CA VAL A 37 -3.10 -7.67 -5.61
C VAL A 37 -2.76 -6.24 -5.20
N TYR A 38 -1.58 -6.02 -4.64
CA TYR A 38 -1.16 -4.70 -4.15
C TYR A 38 -0.97 -3.69 -5.29
N TYR A 39 -0.17 -4.00 -6.31
CA TYR A 39 0.17 -3.04 -7.36
C TYR A 39 -0.99 -2.75 -8.34
N ASN A 40 -2.00 -3.62 -8.40
CA ASN A 40 -3.22 -3.37 -9.17
C ASN A 40 -4.35 -2.75 -8.32
N SER A 41 -4.06 -2.31 -7.09
CA SER A 41 -5.06 -1.71 -6.19
C SER A 41 -5.16 -0.20 -6.34
N ASP A 42 -6.37 0.33 -6.13
CA ASP A 42 -6.60 1.76 -5.99
C ASP A 42 -5.88 2.34 -4.77
N THR A 43 -5.67 1.50 -3.75
CA THR A 43 -4.88 1.84 -2.57
C THR A 43 -3.44 2.20 -2.94
N PHE A 44 -2.78 1.42 -3.82
CA PHE A 44 -1.42 1.72 -4.29
C PHE A 44 -1.38 2.98 -5.17
N GLU A 45 -2.36 3.18 -6.06
CA GLU A 45 -2.45 4.42 -6.85
C GLU A 45 -2.52 5.66 -5.95
N ARG A 46 -3.31 5.58 -4.86
CA ARG A 46 -3.44 6.68 -3.89
C ARG A 46 -2.17 6.87 -3.07
N LEU A 47 -1.50 5.79 -2.64
CA LEU A 47 -0.22 5.87 -1.94
C LEU A 47 0.86 6.52 -2.80
N SER A 48 0.87 6.17 -4.09
CA SER A 48 1.80 6.71 -5.10
C SER A 48 1.54 8.16 -5.47
N ASN A 49 0.41 8.76 -5.05
CA ASN A 49 0.09 10.16 -5.25
C ASN A 49 0.51 11.00 -4.03
N PRO A 50 1.58 11.82 -4.11
CA PRO A 50 2.06 12.58 -2.96
C PRO A 50 1.07 13.61 -2.41
N ALA A 51 0.03 13.97 -3.17
CA ALA A 51 -1.01 14.89 -2.70
C ALA A 51 -1.93 14.26 -1.65
N THR A 52 -1.99 12.92 -1.56
CA THR A 52 -2.81 12.21 -0.55
C THR A 52 -2.13 12.22 0.83
N GLY A 53 -0.80 12.36 0.87
CA GLY A 53 -0.01 12.32 2.10
C GLY A 53 0.04 10.94 2.76
N LEU A 54 -0.39 9.87 2.07
CA LEU A 54 -0.45 8.51 2.64
C LEU A 54 0.94 7.95 2.99
N TYR A 55 2.01 8.39 2.32
CA TYR A 55 3.39 8.00 2.62
C TYR A 55 3.89 8.46 4.01
N TYR A 56 3.13 9.29 4.75
CA TYR A 56 3.41 9.62 6.15
C TYR A 56 2.71 8.69 7.15
N GLN A 57 1.85 7.79 6.69
CA GLN A 57 1.04 6.92 7.54
C GLN A 57 1.75 5.59 7.79
N SER A 58 1.24 4.80 8.74
CA SER A 58 1.71 3.43 8.97
C SER A 58 1.19 2.46 7.89
N ALA A 59 1.93 1.38 7.65
CA ALA A 59 1.49 0.32 6.72
C ALA A 59 0.12 -0.24 7.09
N GLY A 60 -0.17 -0.45 8.39
CA GLY A 60 -1.48 -0.92 8.85
C GLY A 60 -2.64 0.02 8.47
N TYR A 61 -2.45 1.35 8.56
CA TYR A 61 -3.48 2.31 8.16
C TYR A 61 -3.71 2.30 6.65
N VAL A 62 -2.65 2.20 5.84
CA VAL A 62 -2.76 2.10 4.38
C VAL A 62 -3.41 0.76 3.98
N TYR A 63 -3.00 -0.33 4.63
CA TYR A 63 -3.53 -1.67 4.44
C TYR A 63 -5.02 -1.77 4.75
N ASP A 64 -5.54 -1.04 5.73
CA ASP A 64 -6.99 -1.04 6.02
C ASP A 64 -7.83 -0.61 4.81
N PHE A 65 -7.31 0.26 3.94
CA PHE A 65 -7.99 0.61 2.67
C PHE A 65 -7.96 -0.58 1.70
N LEU A 66 -6.79 -1.20 1.52
CA LEU A 66 -6.63 -2.35 0.64
C LEU A 66 -7.48 -3.54 1.10
N LYS A 67 -7.52 -3.80 2.40
CA LYS A 67 -8.36 -4.85 2.99
C LYS A 67 -9.84 -4.63 2.70
N ARG A 68 -10.31 -3.38 2.75
CA ARG A 68 -11.69 -3.03 2.37
C ARG A 68 -11.92 -3.21 0.87
N GLU A 69 -10.97 -2.80 0.05
CA GLU A 69 -11.01 -2.95 -1.40
C GLU A 69 -11.17 -4.44 -1.80
N ILE A 70 -10.31 -5.31 -1.25
CA ILE A 70 -10.34 -6.76 -1.49
C ILE A 70 -11.65 -7.39 -0.99
N THR A 71 -12.13 -7.01 0.21
CA THR A 71 -13.31 -7.65 0.82
C THR A 71 -14.65 -7.18 0.27
N THR A 72 -14.73 -5.94 -0.21
CA THR A 72 -16.01 -5.33 -0.64
C THR A 72 -16.10 -5.10 -2.15
N GLY A 73 -14.97 -5.20 -2.87
CA GLY A 73 -14.88 -4.81 -4.29
C GLY A 73 -15.17 -3.31 -4.52
N ARG A 74 -15.06 -2.49 -3.47
CA ARG A 74 -15.31 -1.05 -3.51
C ARG A 74 -14.19 -0.30 -2.78
N VAL A 75 -13.80 0.83 -3.36
CA VAL A 75 -12.83 1.76 -2.78
C VAL A 75 -13.43 2.46 -1.56
N ALA A 76 -12.61 2.66 -0.52
CA ALA A 76 -12.96 3.40 0.69
C ALA A 76 -12.63 4.90 0.61
#